data_AF-A0A660NAC3-F1
#
_entry.id   AF-A0A660NAC3-F1
#
_cell.length_a   1.000
_cell.length_b   1.000
_cell.length_c   1.000
_cell.angle_alpha   90.00
_cell.angle_beta   90.00
_cell.angle_gamma   90.00
#
_symmetry.space_group_name_H-M   'P 1'
#
loop_
_entity.id
_entity.type
_entity.pdbx_description
1 polymer ?
#
loop_
_entity_poly.entity_id
_entity_poly.type
_entity_poly.pdbx_seq_one_letter_code
_entity_poly.pdbx_strand_id
1 'polypeptide(L)' 'MEEKKVPALRFRGFDNAWEQRRLGEVATITMGQSPDGATYSDSPSKYILVQGNADLKDGWVFPRVWTTQKTKVCDKG' A
#
# COMPACT_ATOMS: atom_id res chain seq x y z
N MET A 1 -11.24 32.51 -6.15
CA MET A 1 -11.01 31.70 -7.37
C MET A 1 -11.75 30.41 -7.18
N GLU A 2 -12.59 30.02 -8.14
CA GLU A 2 -13.35 28.78 -8.06
C GLU A 2 -12.41 27.60 -8.41
N GLU A 3 -12.21 26.68 -7.47
CA GLU A 3 -11.39 25.49 -7.73
C GLU A 3 -12.09 24.59 -8.75
N LYS A 4 -11.42 24.32 -9.87
CA LYS A 4 -11.94 23.43 -10.90
C LYS A 4 -11.94 22.00 -10.39
N LYS A 5 -13.11 21.50 -9.97
CA LYS A 5 -13.29 20.14 -9.41
C LYS A 5 -13.19 19.01 -10.45
N VAL A 6 -13.12 19.33 -11.74
CA VAL A 6 -12.91 18.38 -12.84
C VAL A 6 -11.45 18.47 -13.31
N PRO A 7 -10.64 17.39 -13.24
CA PRO A 7 -9.25 17.43 -13.68
C PRO A 7 -9.12 17.67 -15.17
N ALA A 8 -7.99 18.25 -15.59
CA ALA A 8 -7.73 18.53 -16.99
C ALA A 8 -7.52 17.25 -17.84
N LEU A 9 -7.10 16.14 -17.22
CA LEU A 9 -6.89 14.85 -17.87
C LEU A 9 -7.72 13.77 -17.19
N ARG A 10 -8.55 13.08 -17.98
CA ARG A 10 -9.48 12.01 -17.55
C ARG A 10 -9.59 10.97 -18.65
N PHE A 11 -9.85 9.72 -18.26
CA PHE A 11 -10.28 8.70 -19.21
C PHE A 11 -11.71 9.01 -19.69
N ARG A 12 -12.06 8.63 -20.93
CA ARG A 12 -13.42 8.86 -21.46
C ARG A 12 -14.47 8.21 -20.57
N GLY A 13 -15.57 8.92 -20.32
CA GLY A 13 -16.67 8.45 -19.46
C GLY A 13 -16.50 8.77 -17.96
N PHE A 14 -15.42 9.45 -17.56
CA PHE A 14 -15.20 9.94 -16.19
C PHE A 14 -15.23 11.46 -16.12
N ASP A 15 -16.35 12.05 -16.53
CA ASP A 15 -16.51 13.52 -16.67
C ASP A 15 -17.06 14.21 -15.41
N ASN A 16 -17.38 13.43 -14.38
CA ASN A 16 -17.92 13.93 -13.12
C ASN A 16 -16.88 14.75 -12.33
N ALA A 17 -17.37 15.74 -11.58
CA ALA A 17 -16.55 16.50 -10.64
C ALA A 17 -16.08 15.62 -9.46
N TRP A 18 -14.87 15.86 -8.98
CA TRP A 18 -14.42 15.29 -7.71
C TRP A 18 -15.22 15.86 -6.54
N GLU A 19 -15.48 14.99 -5.60
CA GLU A 19 -16.00 15.32 -4.28
C GLU A 19 -14.98 14.95 -3.21
N GLN A 20 -14.86 15.78 -2.19
CA GLN A 20 -14.05 15.46 -1.02
C GLN A 20 -14.86 14.52 -0.11
N ARG A 21 -14.28 13.38 0.24
CA ARG A 21 -14.90 12.37 1.12
C ARG A 21 -13.91 11.96 2.21
N ARG A 22 -14.43 11.49 3.35
CA ARG A 22 -13.56 10.93 4.39
C ARG A 22 -13.16 9.52 4.00
N LEU A 23 -11.90 9.14 4.20
CA LEU A 23 -11.41 7.80 3.84
C LEU A 23 -12.26 6.67 4.46
N GLY A 24 -12.66 6.82 5.73
CA GLY A 24 -13.50 5.83 6.42
C GLY A 24 -14.94 5.71 5.89
N GLU A 25 -15.40 6.64 5.05
CA GLU A 25 -16.71 6.56 4.38
C GLU A 25 -16.64 5.78 3.07
N VAL A 26 -15.46 5.70 2.44
CA VAL A 26 -15.27 5.09 1.11
C VAL A 26 -14.52 3.76 1.17
N ALA A 27 -13.85 3.46 2.28
CA ALA A 27 -13.09 2.24 2.46
C ALA A 27 -13.08 1.77 3.93
N THR A 28 -13.10 0.46 4.12
CA THR A 28 -12.85 -0.15 5.43
C THR A 28 -11.35 -0.07 5.75
N ILE A 29 -11.00 0.69 6.79
CA ILE A 29 -9.61 0.84 7.21
C ILE A 29 -9.20 -0.39 8.01
N THR A 30 -8.22 -1.13 7.48
CA THR A 30 -7.66 -2.31 8.14
C THR A 30 -6.20 -2.05 8.44
N MET A 31 -5.82 -2.13 9.73
CA MET A 31 -4.43 -1.97 10.13
C MET A 31 -3.58 -3.15 9.66
N GLY A 32 -2.33 -2.86 9.28
CA GLY A 32 -1.30 -3.86 9.07
C GLY A 32 -1.08 -4.70 10.32
N GLN A 33 -0.64 -5.94 10.13
CA GLN A 33 -0.21 -6.82 11.21
C GLN A 33 1.19 -7.32 10.84
N SER A 34 2.18 -6.95 11.65
CA SER A 34 3.53 -7.46 11.50
C SER A 34 3.53 -8.98 11.76
N PRO A 35 4.34 -9.75 11.03
CA PRO A 35 4.51 -11.15 11.36
C PRO A 35 5.21 -11.32 12.71
N ASP A 36 5.13 -12.51 13.27
CA ASP A 36 5.86 -12.85 14.49
C ASP A 36 7.37 -12.70 14.26
N GLY A 37 8.06 -12.03 15.18
CA GLY A 37 9.51 -11.81 15.11
C GLY A 37 10.32 -13.11 15.05
N ALA A 38 9.79 -14.22 15.58
CA ALA A 38 10.41 -15.54 15.47
C ALA A 38 10.49 -16.06 14.02
N THR A 39 9.72 -15.48 13.11
CA THR A 39 9.68 -15.87 11.69
C THR A 39 10.65 -15.05 10.84
N TYR A 40 11.37 -14.10 11.44
CA TYR A 40 12.27 -13.20 10.73
C TYR A 40 13.61 -13.89 10.46
N SER A 41 14.22 -13.53 9.34
CA SER A 41 15.53 -14.01 8.96
C SER A 41 16.31 -12.97 8.17
N ASP A 42 17.60 -12.87 8.43
CA ASP A 42 18.52 -12.04 7.64
C ASP A 42 18.96 -12.75 6.36
N SER A 43 18.76 -14.08 6.27
CA SER A 43 19.00 -14.83 5.04
C SER A 43 17.72 -14.89 4.19
N PRO A 44 17.86 -14.89 2.85
CA PRO A 44 16.72 -15.03 1.95
C PRO A 44 15.85 -16.23 2.31
N SER A 45 14.58 -15.96 2.62
CA SER A 45 13.58 -17.00 2.89
C SER A 45 12.40 -16.85 1.92
N LYS A 46 11.15 -16.99 2.39
CA LYS A 46 9.97 -17.12 1.54
C LYS A 46 9.45 -15.78 1.02
N TYR A 47 9.43 -14.74 1.86
CA TYR A 47 8.86 -13.43 1.52
C TYR A 47 9.75 -12.29 2.01
N ILE A 48 9.89 -11.23 1.21
CA ILE A 48 10.57 -10.00 1.64
C ILE A 48 9.72 -9.35 2.71
N LEU A 49 10.31 -9.03 3.86
CA LEU A 49 9.65 -8.21 4.86
C LEU A 49 10.02 -6.75 4.59
N VAL A 50 9.05 -5.95 4.17
CA VAL A 50 9.18 -4.50 4.00
C VAL A 50 8.50 -3.82 5.19
N GLN A 51 9.29 -3.23 6.09
CA GLN A 51 8.79 -2.58 7.29
C GLN A 51 8.68 -1.06 7.13
N GLY A 52 9.54 -0.46 6.30
CA GLY A 52 9.46 0.98 6.03
C GLY A 52 10.59 1.52 5.16
N ASN A 53 10.89 2.81 5.34
CA ASN A 53 11.83 3.55 4.50
C ASN A 53 13.25 2.95 4.49
N ALA A 54 13.67 2.27 5.56
CA ALA A 54 14.98 1.60 5.62
C ALA A 54 15.13 0.47 4.61
N ASP A 55 14.02 -0.07 4.09
CA ASP A 55 13.98 -1.16 3.12
C ASP A 55 13.78 -0.65 1.68
N LEU A 56 13.79 0.68 1.49
CA LEU A 56 13.60 1.34 0.19
C LEU A 56 14.85 2.13 -0.18
N LYS A 57 15.33 1.93 -1.41
CA LYS A 57 16.43 2.70 -1.98
C LYS A 57 16.08 3.10 -3.40
N ASP A 58 16.07 4.40 -3.67
CA ASP A 58 15.78 4.98 -4.99
C ASP A 58 14.44 4.50 -5.59
N GLY A 59 13.43 4.30 -4.73
CA GLY A 59 12.10 3.82 -5.13
C GLY A 59 11.98 2.30 -5.29
N TRP A 60 13.05 1.55 -5.07
CA TRP A 60 13.08 0.10 -5.16
C TRP A 60 13.21 -0.54 -3.77
N VAL A 61 12.58 -1.70 -3.61
CA VAL A 61 12.76 -2.52 -2.40
C VAL A 61 14.18 -3.07 -2.40
N PHE A 62 14.94 -2.74 -1.36
CA PHE A 62 16.25 -3.31 -1.08
C PHE A 62 16.12 -4.29 0.11
N PRO A 63 16.08 -5.61 -0.15
CA PRO A 63 15.77 -6.59 0.88
C PRO A 63 16.82 -6.63 1.99
N ARG A 64 16.37 -6.49 3.24
CA ARG A 64 17.21 -6.64 4.43
C ARG A 64 16.75 -7.78 5.33
N VAL A 65 15.44 -7.95 5.45
CA VAL A 65 14.81 -8.94 6.33
C VAL A 65 13.80 -9.74 5.53
N TRP A 66 13.69 -11.01 5.85
CA TRP A 66 12.77 -11.96 5.25
C TRP A 66 11.86 -12.56 6.31
N THR A 67 10.67 -13.00 5.91
CA THR A 67 9.75 -13.74 6.77
C THR A 67 9.16 -14.96 6.06
N THR A 68 8.84 -15.99 6.84
CA THR A 68 8.11 -17.17 6.36
C THR A 68 6.60 -17.07 6.56
N GLN A 69 6.13 -16.10 7.35
CA GLN A 69 4.73 -15.94 7.74
C GLN A 69 4.04 -14.85 6.92
N LYS A 70 2.83 -15.16 6.41
CA LYS A 70 1.90 -14.19 5.83
C LYS A 70 0.79 -13.91 6.83
N THR A 71 0.56 -12.65 7.15
CA THR A 71 -0.48 -12.24 8.10
C THR A 71 -1.80 -11.93 7.43
N LYS A 72 -1.78 -11.38 6.21
CA LYS A 72 -2.97 -11.08 5.40
C LYS A 72 -2.68 -11.30 3.93
N VAL A 73 -3.69 -11.74 3.19
CA VAL A 73 -3.69 -11.86 1.73
C VAL A 73 -4.88 -11.07 1.22
N CYS A 74 -4.67 -10.25 0.20
CA CYS A 74 -5.73 -9.56 -0.52
C CYS A 74 -5.86 -10.25 -1.88
N ASP A 75 -7.03 -10.80 -2.15
CA ASP A 75 -7.33 -11.37 -3.47
C ASP A 75 -7.61 -10.23 -4.46
N LYS A 76 -7.23 -10.45 -5.72
CA LYS A 76 -7.52 -9.49 -6.78
C LYS A 76 -9.04 -9.43 -6.98
N GLY A 77 -9.62 -8.24 -6.76
CA GLY A 77 -10.99 -7.90 -7.17
C GLY A 77 -11.10 -7.64 -8.67
#